data_AF-A0A6H9HU78-F1
#
_entry.id   AF-A0A6H9HU78-F1
#
_cell.length_a   1.000
_cell.length_b   1.000
_cell.length_c   1.000
_cell.angle_alpha   90.00
_cell.angle_beta   90.00
_cell.angle_gamma   90.00
#
_symmetry.space_group_name_H-M   'P 1'
#
loop_
_entity.id
_entity.type
_entity.pdbx_description
1 polymer ?
#
loop_
_entity_poly.entity_id
_entity_poly.type
_entity_poly.pdbx_seq_one_letter_code
_entity_poly.pdbx_strand_id
1 'polypeptide(L)'
;MADRLQKFLAAAGLGSRREIEGWIAAGRLQVNGKPATLGQKVSGTERITLDGQPLRGLSRRRRPKPRVIVYHKPVGEVCTRTDPEGRPTVFQALPRLGGARWISVGRLDIDTSGLLLFTTDGELAHALMHPSGGLEREYAVRVRGNVTEDVLRLLCEGLQLDDGPGRFASVSADGGEGANRWYRVCVAEGRNRIVRRLWEAVDCQVSRLIRVRFGPVRLPRHLPRGRYAEIKEQQLASLYTAVGLPVPGAG
;
A
#
# COMPACT_ATOMS: atom_id res chain seq x y z
N MET A 1 19.66 3.44 -19.15
CA MET A 1 19.48 3.86 -17.75
C MET A 1 19.83 2.70 -16.83
N ALA A 2 20.57 2.93 -15.73
CA ALA A 2 21.04 1.89 -14.83
C ALA A 2 20.31 1.97 -13.47
N ASP A 3 19.87 0.83 -12.93
CA ASP A 3 19.21 0.73 -11.62
C ASP A 3 20.11 0.01 -10.63
N ARG A 4 19.96 0.29 -9.34
CA ARG A 4 20.59 -0.54 -8.31
C ARG A 4 20.17 -2.01 -8.46
N LEU A 5 21.09 -2.95 -8.32
CA LEU A 5 20.90 -4.39 -8.52
C LEU A 5 19.68 -4.91 -7.75
N GLN A 6 19.55 -4.55 -6.47
CA GLN A 6 18.41 -4.97 -5.65
C GLN A 6 17.07 -4.41 -6.13
N LYS A 7 17.04 -3.19 -6.69
CA LYS A 7 15.83 -2.62 -7.31
C LYS A 7 15.50 -3.39 -8.59
N PHE A 8 16.52 -3.68 -9.41
CA PHE A 8 16.35 -4.40 -10.67
C PHE A 8 15.80 -5.82 -10.47
N LEU A 9 16.39 -6.60 -9.55
CA LEU A 9 15.97 -7.97 -9.25
C LEU A 9 14.62 -8.02 -8.50
N ALA A 10 14.36 -7.09 -7.58
CA ALA A 10 13.06 -7.02 -6.90
C ALA A 10 11.90 -6.74 -7.86
N ALA A 11 12.13 -5.89 -8.86
CA ALA A 11 11.14 -5.60 -9.90
C ALA A 11 10.89 -6.81 -10.82
N ALA A 12 11.87 -7.71 -10.98
CA ALA A 12 11.70 -8.99 -11.67
C ALA A 12 11.02 -10.07 -10.82
N GLY A 13 10.58 -9.73 -9.59
CA GLY A 13 9.84 -10.63 -8.71
C GLY A 13 10.69 -11.60 -7.90
N LEU A 14 12.03 -11.49 -7.93
CA LEU A 14 12.92 -12.47 -7.30
C LEU A 14 12.97 -12.39 -5.78
N GLY A 15 12.67 -11.24 -5.18
CA GLY A 15 12.73 -11.07 -3.73
C GLY A 15 12.41 -9.65 -3.30
N SER A 16 12.46 -9.37 -2.00
CA SER A 16 12.46 -7.99 -1.50
C SER A 16 13.82 -7.32 -1.70
N ARG A 17 13.86 -5.99 -1.74
CA ARG A 17 15.13 -5.25 -1.86
C ARG A 17 16.11 -5.63 -0.74
N ARG A 18 15.62 -5.74 0.50
CA ARG A 18 16.41 -6.13 1.69
C ARG A 18 16.89 -7.57 1.62
N GLU A 19 16.04 -8.48 1.18
CA GLU A 19 16.40 -9.88 0.96
C GLU A 19 17.51 -10.01 -0.08
N ILE A 20 17.38 -9.28 -1.20
CA ILE A 20 18.41 -9.25 -2.24
C ILE A 20 19.70 -8.59 -1.73
N GLU A 21 19.62 -7.51 -0.95
CA GLU A 21 20.78 -6.93 -0.26
C GLU A 21 21.46 -7.95 0.67
N GLY A 22 20.68 -8.80 1.35
CA GLY A 22 21.19 -9.93 2.11
C GLY A 22 21.95 -10.95 1.25
N TRP A 23 21.45 -11.27 0.05
CA TRP A 23 22.16 -12.14 -0.90
C TRP A 23 23.47 -11.52 -1.39
N ILE A 24 23.48 -10.21 -1.64
CA ILE A 24 24.70 -9.47 -2.00
C ILE A 24 25.72 -9.54 -0.86
N ALA A 25 25.30 -9.22 0.36
CA ALA A 25 26.16 -9.24 1.55
C ALA A 25 26.72 -10.64 1.84
N ALA A 26 25.95 -11.69 1.56
CA ALA A 26 26.39 -13.08 1.69
C ALA A 26 27.24 -13.60 0.52
N GLY A 27 27.57 -12.76 -0.48
CA GLY A 27 28.37 -13.16 -1.64
C GLY A 27 27.68 -14.15 -2.60
N ARG A 28 26.36 -14.31 -2.48
CA ARG A 28 25.57 -15.29 -3.26
C ARG A 28 25.26 -14.82 -4.67
N LEU A 29 25.29 -13.50 -4.90
CA LEU A 29 25.03 -12.89 -6.20
C LEU A 29 26.33 -12.57 -6.93
N GLN A 30 26.38 -12.88 -8.23
CA GLN A 30 27.44 -12.42 -9.12
C GLN A 30 26.87 -11.67 -10.31
N VAL A 31 27.60 -10.66 -10.78
CA VAL A 31 27.31 -9.89 -11.98
C VAL A 31 28.49 -10.06 -12.93
N ASN A 32 28.25 -10.62 -14.12
CA ASN A 32 29.27 -10.96 -15.10
C ASN A 32 30.42 -11.80 -14.51
N GLY A 33 30.10 -12.75 -13.64
CA GLY A 33 31.06 -13.66 -13.01
C GLY A 33 31.88 -13.06 -11.85
N LYS A 34 31.60 -11.82 -11.43
CA LYS A 34 32.24 -11.19 -10.26
C LYS A 34 31.23 -11.05 -9.12
N PRO A 35 31.62 -11.25 -7.86
CA PRO A 35 30.75 -11.01 -6.71
C PRO A 35 30.11 -9.62 -6.76
N ALA A 36 28.80 -9.56 -6.52
CA ALA A 36 28.07 -8.31 -6.51
C ALA A 36 28.43 -7.48 -5.27
N THR A 37 28.34 -6.15 -5.38
CA THR A 37 28.55 -5.24 -4.26
C THR A 37 27.28 -4.43 -3.94
N LEU A 38 27.11 -4.06 -2.67
CA LEU A 38 25.96 -3.25 -2.26
C LEU A 38 25.98 -1.89 -2.97
N GLY A 39 24.86 -1.52 -3.56
CA GLY A 39 24.73 -0.29 -4.34
C GLY A 39 25.17 -0.40 -5.81
N GLN A 40 25.72 -1.55 -6.24
CA GLN A 40 26.06 -1.81 -7.64
C GLN A 40 24.85 -1.55 -8.55
N LYS A 41 25.09 -0.89 -9.68
CA LYS A 41 24.06 -0.62 -10.69
C LYS A 41 24.17 -1.58 -11.87
N VAL A 42 23.04 -1.93 -12.45
CA VAL A 42 22.91 -2.80 -13.63
C VAL A 42 21.97 -2.18 -14.66
N SER A 43 22.33 -2.37 -15.92
CA SER A 43 21.57 -1.92 -17.09
C SER A 43 20.55 -2.96 -17.56
N GLY A 44 20.68 -4.21 -17.12
CA GLY A 44 19.82 -5.34 -17.50
C GLY A 44 20.34 -6.12 -18.72
N THR A 45 21.59 -5.88 -19.13
CA THR A 45 22.30 -6.69 -20.13
C THR A 45 23.30 -7.64 -19.48
N GLU A 46 23.62 -7.42 -18.20
CA GLU A 46 24.58 -8.18 -17.44
C GLU A 46 24.07 -9.60 -17.15
N ARG A 47 24.98 -10.58 -17.16
CA ARG A 47 24.70 -11.94 -16.71
C ARG A 47 24.70 -11.95 -15.18
N ILE A 48 23.55 -12.19 -14.59
CA ILE A 48 23.41 -12.26 -13.13
C ILE A 48 23.20 -13.72 -12.73
N THR A 49 23.98 -14.21 -11.76
CA THR A 49 23.83 -15.54 -11.18
C THR A 49 23.54 -15.42 -9.68
N LEU A 50 22.72 -16.34 -9.16
CA LEU A 50 22.48 -16.55 -7.74
C LEU A 50 22.91 -17.98 -7.40
N ASP A 51 23.84 -18.13 -6.45
CA ASP A 51 24.41 -19.43 -6.07
C ASP A 51 24.91 -20.24 -7.28
N GLY A 52 25.56 -19.56 -8.23
CA GLY A 52 26.08 -20.16 -9.47
C GLY A 52 25.03 -20.40 -10.56
N GLN A 53 23.74 -20.27 -10.28
CA GLN A 53 22.67 -20.47 -11.26
C GLN A 53 22.31 -19.17 -12.01
N PRO A 54 22.33 -19.15 -13.35
CA PRO A 54 21.94 -17.96 -14.13
C PRO A 54 20.46 -17.60 -13.93
N LEU A 55 20.22 -16.35 -13.55
CA LEU A 55 18.87 -15.79 -13.45
C LEU A 55 18.38 -15.42 -14.86
N ARG A 56 17.44 -16.22 -15.38
CA ARG A 56 16.86 -16.03 -16.72
C ARG A 56 15.69 -15.03 -16.68
N GLY A 57 15.36 -14.45 -17.85
CA GLY A 57 14.20 -13.57 -17.99
C GLY A 57 14.38 -12.16 -17.44
N LEU A 58 15.58 -11.80 -17.01
CA LEU A 58 15.95 -10.47 -16.51
C LEU A 58 16.16 -9.46 -17.65
N SER A 59 15.14 -9.20 -18.47
CA SER A 59 15.20 -8.16 -19.51
C SER A 59 14.29 -6.99 -19.19
N ARG A 60 14.84 -5.76 -19.21
CA ARG A 60 14.03 -4.53 -19.11
C ARG A 60 12.97 -4.44 -20.19
N ARG A 61 13.30 -4.86 -21.43
CA ARG A 61 12.41 -4.80 -22.59
C ARG A 61 11.22 -5.75 -22.50
N ARG A 62 11.30 -6.77 -21.64
CA ARG A 62 10.23 -7.76 -21.42
C ARG A 62 9.44 -7.53 -20.14
N ARG A 63 9.64 -6.40 -19.45
CA ARG A 63 8.86 -6.13 -18.25
C ARG A 63 7.38 -5.96 -18.63
N PRO A 64 6.46 -6.70 -17.98
CA PRO A 64 5.04 -6.53 -18.22
C PRO A 64 4.62 -5.10 -17.85
N LYS A 65 3.56 -4.61 -18.50
CA LYS A 65 2.94 -3.33 -18.14
C LYS A 65 2.64 -3.31 -16.63
N PRO A 66 2.81 -2.16 -15.96
CA PRO A 66 2.40 -2.00 -14.58
C PRO A 66 0.95 -2.42 -14.38
N ARG A 67 0.72 -3.24 -13.35
CA ARG A 67 -0.61 -3.71 -12.96
C ARG A 67 -0.94 -3.12 -11.61
N VAL A 68 -2.20 -2.80 -11.40
CA VAL A 68 -2.72 -2.35 -10.11
C VAL A 68 -4.04 -3.05 -9.84
N ILE A 69 -4.18 -3.59 -8.64
CA ILE A 69 -5.42 -4.20 -8.17
C ILE A 69 -5.93 -3.46 -6.94
N VAL A 70 -7.25 -3.37 -6.84
CA VAL A 70 -7.97 -3.06 -5.61
C VAL A 70 -8.29 -4.37 -4.93
N TYR A 71 -7.82 -4.54 -3.70
CA TYR A 71 -8.18 -5.65 -2.83
C TYR A 71 -9.16 -5.16 -1.77
N HIS A 72 -10.27 -5.87 -1.59
CA HIS A 72 -11.18 -5.63 -0.47
C HIS A 72 -10.72 -6.45 0.73
N LYS A 73 -9.71 -5.93 1.44
CA LYS A 73 -9.11 -6.58 2.60
C LYS A 73 -10.19 -6.88 3.67
N PRO A 74 -10.34 -8.13 4.13
CA PRO A 74 -11.13 -8.46 5.31
C PRO A 74 -10.39 -8.13 6.61
N VAL A 75 -11.11 -8.12 7.74
CA VAL A 75 -10.48 -8.17 9.05
C VAL A 75 -9.82 -9.55 9.25
N GLY A 76 -8.79 -9.62 10.09
CA GLY A 76 -8.05 -10.86 10.39
C GLY A 76 -6.81 -11.10 9.53
N GLU A 77 -6.66 -10.37 8.41
CA GLU A 77 -5.45 -10.46 7.58
C GLU A 77 -4.40 -9.40 7.95
N VAL A 78 -3.13 -9.80 7.96
CA VAL A 78 -1.99 -8.91 8.17
C VAL A 78 -1.34 -8.45 6.86
N CYS A 79 -0.90 -7.19 6.82
CA CYS A 79 -0.21 -6.59 5.66
C CYS A 79 1.31 -6.88 5.68
N THR A 80 1.69 -8.16 5.70
CA THR A 80 3.09 -8.62 5.58
C THR A 80 3.17 -9.80 4.61
N ARG A 81 4.33 -10.02 3.96
CA ARG A 81 4.53 -11.18 3.08
C ARG A 81 4.73 -12.47 3.89
N THR A 82 5.39 -12.35 5.04
CA THR A 82 5.68 -13.44 5.95
C THR A 82 5.29 -12.98 7.35
N ASP A 83 4.42 -13.72 7.99
CA ASP A 83 4.01 -13.48 9.37
C ASP A 83 4.61 -14.57 10.27
N PRO A 84 5.46 -14.23 11.25
CA PRO A 84 6.07 -15.23 12.14
C PRO A 84 5.05 -16.03 12.96
N GLU A 85 3.89 -15.45 13.25
CA GLU A 85 2.81 -16.09 14.01
C GLU A 85 1.88 -16.94 13.13
N GLY A 86 2.15 -17.03 11.82
CA GLY A 86 1.36 -17.84 10.89
C GLY A 86 -0.03 -17.30 10.58
N ARG A 87 -0.31 -16.02 10.86
CA ARG A 87 -1.62 -15.42 10.58
C ARG A 87 -1.85 -15.27 9.07
N PRO A 88 -3.11 -15.28 8.60
CA PRO A 88 -3.45 -15.04 7.20
C PRO A 88 -2.89 -13.71 6.70
N THR A 89 -2.32 -13.71 5.50
CA THR A 89 -1.72 -12.50 4.92
C THR A 89 -2.50 -12.03 3.70
N VAL A 90 -2.50 -10.72 3.49
CA VAL A 90 -3.15 -10.08 2.33
C VAL A 90 -2.58 -10.52 0.98
N PHE A 91 -1.45 -11.23 0.95
CA PHE A 91 -0.82 -11.73 -0.28
C PHE A 91 -1.31 -13.11 -0.69
N GLN A 92 -1.91 -13.89 0.23
CA GLN A 92 -2.32 -15.27 -0.02
C GLN A 92 -3.46 -15.35 -1.05
N ALA A 93 -4.37 -14.37 -1.06
CA ALA A 93 -5.53 -14.32 -1.95
C ALA A 93 -5.23 -13.71 -3.33
N LEU A 94 -4.01 -13.25 -3.59
CA LEU A 94 -3.65 -12.50 -4.80
C LEU A 94 -3.28 -13.43 -5.98
N PRO A 95 -3.49 -12.99 -7.24
CA PRO A 95 -3.12 -13.80 -8.38
C PRO A 95 -1.60 -13.93 -8.48
N ARG A 96 -1.11 -15.11 -8.85
CA ARG A 96 0.31 -15.33 -9.13
C ARG A 96 0.74 -14.49 -10.34
N LEU A 97 1.97 -13.98 -10.28
CA LEU A 97 2.57 -13.19 -11.35
C LEU A 97 3.80 -13.91 -11.90
N GLY A 98 3.93 -13.95 -13.23
CA GLY A 98 5.18 -14.34 -13.89
C GLY A 98 6.11 -13.14 -14.04
N GLY A 99 7.30 -13.19 -13.45
CA GLY A 99 8.34 -12.16 -13.63
C GLY A 99 8.08 -10.82 -12.95
N ALA A 100 7.14 -10.77 -12.00
CA ALA A 100 6.82 -9.58 -11.20
C ALA A 100 6.31 -10.01 -9.81
N ARG A 101 6.13 -9.05 -8.91
CA ARG A 101 5.55 -9.29 -7.59
C ARG A 101 4.59 -8.18 -7.20
N TRP A 102 3.57 -8.53 -6.42
CA TRP A 102 2.69 -7.54 -5.80
C TRP A 102 3.40 -6.79 -4.67
N ILE A 103 3.18 -5.49 -4.63
CA ILE A 103 3.63 -4.55 -3.61
C ILE A 103 2.38 -3.88 -3.04
N SER A 104 2.15 -4.01 -1.73
CA SER A 104 1.05 -3.33 -1.06
C SER A 104 1.32 -1.82 -0.97
N VAL A 105 0.33 -1.00 -1.29
CA VAL A 105 0.38 0.45 -1.11
C VAL A 105 -0.12 0.78 0.30
N GLY A 106 0.85 0.97 1.20
CA GLY A 106 0.60 1.16 2.62
C GLY A 106 0.14 -0.11 3.31
N ARG A 107 -0.45 0.06 4.48
CA ARG A 107 -0.97 -1.03 5.32
C ARG A 107 -2.37 -0.67 5.82
N LEU A 108 -3.10 -1.70 6.22
CA LEU A 108 -4.30 -1.60 7.05
C LEU A 108 -4.08 -2.51 8.25
N ASP A 109 -4.57 -2.07 9.41
CA ASP A 109 -4.48 -2.88 10.63
C ASP A 109 -5.28 -4.18 10.49
N ILE A 110 -4.95 -5.17 11.30
CA ILE A 110 -5.61 -6.48 11.28
C ILE A 110 -7.11 -6.37 11.54
N ASP A 111 -7.52 -5.42 12.40
CA ASP A 111 -8.91 -5.11 12.76
C ASP A 111 -9.61 -4.16 11.77
N THR A 112 -8.96 -3.81 10.66
CA THR A 112 -9.44 -2.84 9.67
C THR A 112 -9.69 -3.52 8.34
N SER A 113 -10.83 -3.21 7.74
CA SER A 113 -11.23 -3.74 6.42
C SER A 113 -11.21 -2.67 5.34
N GLY A 114 -11.41 -3.08 4.09
CA GLY A 114 -11.65 -2.16 2.97
C GLY A 114 -10.54 -2.15 1.93
N LEU A 115 -10.48 -1.07 1.18
CA LEU A 115 -9.60 -0.91 0.02
C LEU A 115 -8.13 -0.97 0.41
N LEU A 116 -7.40 -1.93 -0.15
CA LEU A 116 -5.95 -1.98 -0.17
C LEU A 116 -5.48 -2.09 -1.62
N LEU A 117 -4.65 -1.15 -2.07
CA LEU A 117 -4.08 -1.23 -3.41
C LEU A 117 -2.85 -2.13 -3.40
N PHE A 118 -2.68 -2.91 -4.46
CA PHE A 118 -1.41 -3.53 -4.79
C PHE A 118 -0.99 -3.13 -6.19
N THR A 119 0.31 -2.98 -6.39
CA THR A 119 0.89 -2.71 -7.71
C THR A 119 2.11 -3.57 -7.96
N THR A 120 2.44 -3.80 -9.23
CA THR A 120 3.73 -4.35 -9.64
C THR A 120 4.80 -3.28 -9.84
N ASP A 121 4.42 -2.00 -9.84
CA ASP A 121 5.33 -0.87 -10.00
C ASP A 121 5.76 -0.32 -8.63
N GLY A 122 7.04 -0.54 -8.30
CA GLY A 122 7.62 -0.07 -7.06
C GLY A 122 7.81 1.45 -6.97
N GLU A 123 7.85 2.17 -8.09
CA GLU A 123 7.93 3.63 -8.11
C GLU A 123 6.56 4.23 -7.79
N LEU A 124 5.51 3.72 -8.44
CA LEU A 124 4.12 4.08 -8.12
C LEU A 124 3.81 3.77 -6.64
N ALA A 125 4.15 2.57 -6.17
CA ALA A 125 3.93 2.19 -4.77
C ALA A 125 4.60 3.17 -3.79
N HIS A 126 5.86 3.53 -4.07
CA HIS A 126 6.62 4.45 -3.24
C HIS A 126 5.98 5.84 -3.23
N ALA A 127 5.65 6.38 -4.40
CA ALA A 127 5.05 7.70 -4.53
C ALA A 127 3.67 7.78 -3.85
N LEU A 128 2.82 6.77 -4.00
CA LEU A 128 1.51 6.68 -3.34
C LEU A 128 1.60 6.58 -1.80
N MET A 129 2.69 6.00 -1.27
CA MET A 129 2.92 5.87 0.17
C MET A 129 3.62 7.08 0.78
N HIS A 130 4.28 7.91 -0.03
CA HIS A 130 5.11 8.99 0.47
C HIS A 130 4.24 10.08 1.15
N PRO A 131 4.57 10.51 2.39
CA PRO A 131 3.76 11.50 3.12
C PRO A 131 3.56 12.82 2.36
N SER A 132 4.57 13.25 1.59
CA SER A 132 4.49 14.50 0.80
C SER A 132 3.44 14.47 -0.30
N GLY A 133 2.94 13.28 -0.69
CA GLY A 133 1.90 13.17 -1.71
C GLY A 133 0.54 13.66 -1.24
N GLY A 134 0.32 13.81 0.08
CA GLY A 134 -0.92 14.34 0.65
C GLY A 134 -2.19 13.55 0.28
N LEU A 135 -2.03 12.34 -0.25
CA LEU A 135 -3.16 11.58 -0.79
C LEU A 135 -4.15 11.22 0.31
N GLU A 136 -5.38 11.68 0.13
CA GLU A 136 -6.44 11.43 1.08
C GLU A 136 -6.85 9.96 1.13
N ARG A 137 -7.19 9.52 2.33
CA ARG A 137 -7.78 8.22 2.63
C ARG A 137 -9.12 8.47 3.29
N GLU A 138 -10.17 7.96 2.67
CA GLU A 138 -11.53 8.09 3.19
C GLU A 138 -11.92 6.79 3.88
N TYR A 139 -12.51 6.89 5.05
CA TYR A 139 -12.98 5.77 5.85
C TYR A 139 -14.46 5.94 6.18
N ALA A 140 -15.19 4.82 6.11
CA ALA A 140 -16.47 4.69 6.80
C ALA A 140 -16.19 4.11 8.18
N VAL A 141 -16.60 4.82 9.21
CA VAL A 141 -16.31 4.52 10.61
C VAL A 141 -17.60 4.39 11.38
N ARG A 142 -17.78 3.29 12.13
CA ARG A 142 -18.87 3.17 13.09
C ARG A 142 -18.35 3.46 14.49
N VAL A 143 -18.87 4.51 15.09
CA VAL A 143 -18.40 5.07 16.36
C VAL A 143 -19.46 4.85 17.43
N ARG A 144 -19.01 4.48 18.64
CA ARG A 144 -19.80 4.45 19.85
C ARG A 144 -19.37 5.58 20.77
N GLY A 145 -20.30 6.45 21.14
CA GLY A 145 -20.02 7.60 22.01
C GLY A 145 -21.01 8.74 21.78
N ASN A 146 -20.85 9.82 22.54
CA ASN A 146 -21.62 11.05 22.35
C ASN A 146 -20.89 11.98 21.37
N VAL A 147 -21.34 11.99 20.13
CA VAL A 147 -20.73 12.81 19.07
C VAL A 147 -21.61 14.03 18.81
N THR A 148 -21.25 15.14 19.43
CA THR A 148 -21.88 16.46 19.21
C THR A 148 -21.21 17.19 18.04
N GLU A 149 -21.84 18.25 17.53
CA GLU A 149 -21.23 19.10 16.51
C GLU A 149 -19.90 19.72 16.98
N ASP A 150 -19.79 20.06 18.26
CA ASP A 150 -18.54 20.58 18.85
C ASP A 150 -17.40 19.55 18.78
N VAL A 151 -17.70 18.29 19.05
CA VAL A 151 -16.73 17.18 18.89
C VAL A 151 -16.29 17.05 17.44
N LEU A 152 -17.22 17.14 16.48
CA LEU A 152 -16.90 17.08 15.05
C LEU A 152 -16.00 18.24 14.61
N ARG A 153 -16.24 19.46 15.12
CA ARG A 153 -15.35 20.62 14.87
C ARG A 153 -13.96 20.38 15.45
N LEU A 154 -13.87 19.95 16.71
CA LEU A 154 -12.60 19.69 17.38
C LEU A 154 -11.73 18.67 16.62
N LEU A 155 -12.36 17.60 16.13
CA LEU A 155 -11.69 16.57 15.32
C LEU A 155 -11.14 17.11 13.99
N CYS A 156 -11.74 18.17 13.43
CA CYS A 156 -11.29 18.83 12.20
C CYS A 156 -10.25 19.93 12.47
N GLU A 157 -10.37 20.67 13.58
CA GLU A 157 -9.41 21.70 14.00
C GLU A 157 -8.06 21.07 14.39
N GLY A 158 -8.14 19.94 15.09
CA GLY A 158 -7.01 19.10 15.43
C GLY A 158 -6.84 18.90 16.93
N LEU A 159 -6.29 17.75 17.27
CA LEU A 159 -6.11 17.27 18.63
C LEU A 159 -4.64 16.90 18.85
N GLN A 160 -4.18 17.08 20.07
CA GLN A 160 -2.88 16.56 20.48
C GLN A 160 -2.97 15.05 20.71
N LEU A 161 -2.19 14.27 19.98
CA LEU A 161 -1.98 12.84 20.21
C LEU A 161 -0.57 12.60 20.77
N ASP A 162 -0.30 11.39 21.24
CA ASP A 162 1.00 11.01 21.81
C ASP A 162 2.18 11.20 20.84
N ASP A 163 1.94 11.07 19.53
CA ASP A 163 2.94 11.21 18.47
C ASP A 163 2.80 12.53 17.69
N GLY A 164 2.18 13.54 18.30
CA GLY A 164 1.99 14.89 17.73
C GLY A 164 0.56 15.19 17.29
N PRO A 165 0.30 16.44 16.84
CA PRO A 165 -1.05 16.88 16.48
C PRO A 165 -1.63 16.08 15.32
N GLY A 166 -2.92 15.77 15.36
CA GLY A 166 -3.65 15.07 14.30
C GLY A 166 -5.04 15.63 14.09
N ARG A 167 -5.57 15.50 12.87
CA ARG A 167 -6.93 15.94 12.53
C ARG A 167 -7.53 15.11 11.41
N PHE A 168 -8.85 15.13 11.32
CA PHE A 168 -9.54 14.79 10.08
C PHE A 168 -9.52 15.96 9.11
N ALA A 169 -9.30 15.68 7.83
CA ALA A 169 -9.48 16.67 6.77
C ALA A 169 -10.98 17.00 6.57
N SER A 170 -11.84 16.02 6.81
CA SER A 170 -13.29 16.21 6.87
C SER A 170 -13.92 15.08 7.69
N VAL A 171 -15.06 15.40 8.30
CA VAL A 171 -15.96 14.44 8.96
C VAL A 171 -17.38 14.77 8.56
N SER A 172 -18.17 13.76 8.18
CA SER A 172 -19.60 13.90 7.98
C SER A 172 -20.35 12.69 8.50
N ALA A 173 -21.56 12.90 9.03
CA ALA A 173 -22.44 11.81 9.43
C ALA A 173 -22.91 11.02 8.20
N ASP A 174 -22.96 9.70 8.32
CA ASP A 174 -23.36 8.75 7.26
C ASP A 174 -24.53 7.85 7.74
N GLY A 175 -25.29 8.34 8.73
CA GLY A 175 -26.46 7.67 9.31
C GLY A 175 -26.17 6.84 10.57
N GLY A 176 -27.17 6.05 10.99
CA GLY A 176 -27.15 5.25 12.22
C GLY A 176 -28.08 5.81 13.30
N GLU A 177 -28.41 4.97 14.28
CA GLU A 177 -29.36 5.26 15.36
C GLU A 177 -28.78 4.90 16.73
N GLY A 178 -29.26 5.60 17.76
CA GLY A 178 -28.82 5.39 19.14
C GLY A 178 -27.34 5.69 19.35
N ALA A 179 -26.68 4.87 20.17
CA ALA A 179 -25.29 5.05 20.58
C ALA A 179 -24.25 4.65 19.52
N ASN A 180 -24.63 4.04 18.39
CA ASN A 180 -23.73 3.64 17.32
C ASN A 180 -24.05 4.42 16.04
N ARG A 181 -23.16 5.31 15.64
CA ARG A 181 -23.35 6.17 14.46
C ARG A 181 -22.24 5.96 13.44
N TRP A 182 -22.58 6.13 12.17
CA TRP A 182 -21.63 6.06 11.06
C TRP A 182 -21.16 7.46 10.67
N TYR A 183 -19.87 7.54 10.36
CA TYR A 183 -19.21 8.75 9.86
C TYR A 183 -18.35 8.42 8.65
N ARG A 184 -18.30 9.34 7.69
CA ARG A 184 -17.25 9.42 6.69
C ARG A 184 -16.17 10.35 7.19
N VAL A 185 -14.93 9.87 7.22
CA VAL A 185 -13.78 10.68 7.62
C VAL A 185 -12.68 10.61 6.57
N CYS A 186 -12.03 11.73 6.32
CA CYS A 186 -10.85 11.81 5.46
C CYS A 186 -9.61 12.11 6.29
N VAL A 187 -8.50 11.43 6.01
CA VAL A 187 -7.16 11.76 6.54
C VAL A 187 -6.17 11.86 5.39
N ALA A 188 -5.30 12.88 5.43
CA ALA A 188 -4.23 13.08 4.44
C ALA A 188 -2.93 12.36 4.82
N GLU A 189 -2.86 11.74 6.00
CA GLU A 189 -1.69 11.05 6.52
C GLU A 189 -1.94 9.56 6.79
N GLY A 190 -0.87 8.85 7.16
CA GLY A 190 -0.86 7.41 7.38
C GLY A 190 -0.23 6.96 8.70
N ARG A 191 -0.23 7.82 9.73
CA ARG A 191 0.25 7.46 11.07
C ARG A 191 -0.52 6.26 11.62
N ASN A 192 0.14 5.45 12.44
CA ASN A 192 -0.45 4.21 12.95
C ASN A 192 -1.78 4.50 13.67
N ARG A 193 -2.83 3.75 13.33
CA ARG A 193 -4.16 3.82 13.94
C ARG A 193 -4.77 5.24 14.03
N ILE A 194 -4.34 6.20 13.20
CA ILE A 194 -4.69 7.63 13.34
C ILE A 194 -6.20 7.87 13.46
N VAL A 195 -7.01 7.19 12.64
CA VAL A 195 -8.47 7.33 12.69
C VAL A 195 -9.04 6.92 14.05
N ARG A 196 -8.55 5.81 14.62
CA ARG A 196 -9.02 5.32 15.92
C ARG A 196 -8.58 6.25 17.04
N ARG A 197 -7.32 6.66 17.03
CA ARG A 197 -6.75 7.56 18.04
C ARG A 197 -7.44 8.92 18.07
N LEU A 198 -7.85 9.46 16.92
CA LEU A 198 -8.62 10.70 16.87
C LEU A 198 -9.99 10.57 17.55
N TRP A 199 -10.72 9.48 17.28
CA TRP A 199 -11.99 9.22 17.96
C TRP A 199 -11.79 8.94 19.46
N GLU A 200 -10.76 8.18 19.83
CA GLU A 200 -10.43 7.87 21.23
C GLU A 200 -10.08 9.13 22.03
N ALA A 201 -9.42 10.12 21.40
CA ALA A 201 -9.07 11.40 22.03
C ALA A 201 -10.30 12.28 22.38
N VAL A 202 -11.50 11.92 21.90
CA VAL A 202 -12.78 12.56 22.24
C VAL A 202 -13.74 11.56 22.91
N ASP A 203 -13.18 10.59 23.63
CA ASP A 203 -13.90 9.56 24.40
C ASP A 203 -14.87 8.71 23.57
N CYS A 204 -14.58 8.56 22.27
CA CYS A 204 -15.39 7.80 21.33
C CYS A 204 -14.67 6.52 20.87
N GLN A 205 -15.39 5.40 20.86
CA GLN A 205 -14.83 4.10 20.49
C GLN A 205 -15.16 3.72 19.04
N VAL A 206 -14.15 3.28 18.28
CA VAL A 206 -14.35 2.78 16.90
C VAL A 206 -14.68 1.30 16.90
N SER A 207 -15.96 0.98 16.68
CA SER A 207 -16.45 -0.40 16.59
C SER A 207 -16.25 -1.03 15.20
N ARG A 208 -16.15 -0.22 14.14
CA ARG A 208 -15.89 -0.70 12.78
C ARG A 208 -15.17 0.34 11.96
N LEU A 209 -14.16 -0.08 11.20
CA LEU A 209 -13.37 0.78 10.35
C LEU A 209 -13.20 0.15 8.96
N ILE A 210 -13.59 0.89 7.92
CA ILE A 210 -13.55 0.45 6.54
C ILE A 210 -12.93 1.54 5.68
N ARG A 211 -11.76 1.29 5.07
CA ARG A 211 -11.22 2.23 4.06
C ARG A 211 -12.02 2.12 2.78
N VAL A 212 -12.67 3.19 2.37
CA VAL A 212 -13.56 3.20 1.19
C VAL A 212 -12.94 3.91 -0.01
N ARG A 213 -11.88 4.71 0.19
CA ARG A 213 -11.15 5.41 -0.87
C ARG A 213 -9.67 5.58 -0.50
N PHE A 214 -8.82 5.54 -1.52
CA PHE A 214 -7.41 5.94 -1.45
C PHE A 214 -7.09 6.79 -2.68
N GLY A 215 -6.80 8.07 -2.46
CA GLY A 215 -6.61 9.04 -3.55
C GLY A 215 -7.79 9.02 -4.53
N PRO A 216 -7.54 8.81 -5.84
CA PRO A 216 -8.59 8.77 -6.86
C PRO A 216 -9.36 7.44 -6.90
N VAL A 217 -8.95 6.40 -6.17
CA VAL A 217 -9.53 5.06 -6.27
C VAL A 217 -10.51 4.79 -5.13
N ARG A 218 -11.74 4.43 -5.50
CA ARG A 218 -12.80 4.01 -4.56
C ARG A 218 -12.92 2.50 -4.52
N LEU A 219 -13.35 1.97 -3.37
CA LEU A 219 -13.69 0.57 -3.22
C LEU A 219 -14.90 0.25 -4.11
N PRO A 220 -14.80 -0.67 -5.09
CA PRO A 220 -15.93 -1.00 -5.94
C PRO A 220 -17.07 -1.60 -5.10
N ARG A 221 -18.29 -1.07 -5.25
CA ARG A 221 -19.46 -1.49 -4.45
C ARG A 221 -19.78 -2.99 -4.58
N HIS A 222 -19.49 -3.57 -5.74
CA HIS A 222 -19.75 -4.97 -6.04
C HIS A 222 -18.57 -5.90 -5.71
N LEU A 223 -17.43 -5.39 -5.23
CA LEU A 223 -16.27 -6.21 -4.93
C LEU A 223 -16.44 -6.88 -3.55
N PRO A 224 -16.57 -8.21 -3.46
CA PRO A 224 -16.73 -8.89 -2.18
C PRO A 224 -15.46 -8.81 -1.33
N ARG A 225 -15.60 -8.97 -0.01
CA ARG A 225 -14.45 -9.08 0.91
C ARG A 225 -13.58 -10.27 0.54
N GLY A 226 -12.26 -10.13 0.70
CA GLY A 226 -11.30 -11.17 0.34
C GLY A 226 -11.12 -11.35 -1.17
N ARG A 227 -11.75 -10.51 -2.00
CA ARG A 227 -11.58 -10.50 -3.46
C ARG A 227 -10.85 -9.25 -3.91
N TYR A 228 -10.23 -9.36 -5.08
CA TYR A 228 -9.57 -8.26 -5.77
C TYR A 228 -10.20 -8.02 -7.13
N ALA A 229 -10.04 -6.79 -7.64
CA ALA A 229 -10.34 -6.42 -9.02
C ALA A 229 -9.17 -5.62 -9.57
N GLU A 230 -8.81 -5.86 -10.83
CA GLU A 230 -7.83 -5.03 -11.54
C GLU A 230 -8.47 -3.70 -11.91
N ILE A 231 -7.73 -2.60 -11.75
CA ILE A 231 -8.25 -1.28 -12.12
C ILE A 231 -8.18 -1.08 -13.62
N LYS A 232 -9.10 -0.27 -14.16
CA LYS A 232 -9.12 0.08 -15.58
C LYS A 232 -7.97 1.03 -15.94
N GLU A 233 -7.58 1.08 -17.21
CA GLU A 233 -6.49 1.94 -17.70
C GLU A 233 -6.69 3.43 -17.33
N GLN A 234 -7.92 3.94 -17.39
CA GLN A 234 -8.23 5.31 -16.98
C GLN A 234 -7.91 5.56 -15.49
N GLN A 235 -8.27 4.62 -14.61
CA GLN A 235 -7.98 4.73 -13.17
C GLN A 235 -6.49 4.57 -12.90
N LEU A 236 -5.81 3.72 -13.68
CA LEU A 236 -4.36 3.59 -13.63
C LEU A 236 -3.71 4.93 -13.97
N ALA A 237 -4.09 5.56 -15.09
CA ALA A 237 -3.61 6.88 -15.48
C ALA A 237 -3.85 7.92 -14.37
N SER A 238 -5.05 7.97 -13.79
CA SER A 238 -5.35 8.87 -12.67
C SER A 238 -4.45 8.65 -11.46
N LEU A 239 -4.06 7.42 -11.14
CA LEU A 239 -3.12 7.14 -10.05
C LEU A 239 -1.73 7.70 -10.35
N TYR A 240 -1.20 7.50 -11.56
CA TYR A 240 0.10 8.03 -11.96
C TYR A 240 0.11 9.56 -11.93
N THR A 241 -0.91 10.19 -12.52
CA THR A 241 -1.07 11.66 -12.52
C THR A 241 -1.18 12.21 -11.09
N ALA A 242 -1.93 11.56 -10.21
CA ALA A 242 -2.11 11.99 -8.82
C ALA A 242 -0.80 12.03 -8.01
N VAL A 243 0.26 11.35 -8.47
CA VAL A 243 1.58 11.37 -7.84
C VAL A 243 2.68 11.96 -8.73
N GLY A 244 2.30 12.65 -9.81
CA GLY A 244 3.24 13.32 -10.71
C GLY A 244 4.15 12.36 -11.51
N LEU A 245 3.73 11.11 -11.71
CA LEU A 245 4.47 10.15 -12.52
C LEU A 245 3.92 10.08 -13.95
N PRO A 246 4.75 9.80 -14.96
CA PRO A 246 4.30 9.60 -16.34
C PRO A 246 3.44 8.35 -16.45
N VAL A 247 2.35 8.43 -17.21
CA VAL A 247 1.44 7.29 -17.43
C VAL A 247 2.13 6.26 -18.32
N PRO A 248 2.27 4.99 -17.89
CA PRO A 248 2.90 3.95 -18.69
C PRO A 248 2.12 3.68 -19.98
N GLY A 249 2.79 3.72 -21.13
CA GLY A 249 2.18 3.44 -22.43
C GLY A 249 1.42 4.60 -23.07
N ALA A 250 1.44 5.79 -22.46
CA ALA A 250 1.16 7.03 -23.18
C ALA A 250 2.38 7.35 -24.05
N GLY A 251 2.30 6.98 -25.32
CA GLY A 251 3.26 7.28 -26.38
C GLY A 251 2.50 7.54 -27.66
#